data_AF-A0A7V1HZS5-F1
#
_entry.id   AF-A0A7V1HZS5-F1
#
_cell.length_a   1.000
_cell.length_b   1.000
_cell.length_c   1.000
_cell.angle_alpha   90.00
_cell.angle_beta   90.00
_cell.angle_gamma   90.00
#
_symmetry.space_group_name_H-M   'P 1'
#
loop_
_entity.id
_entity.type
_entity.pdbx_description
1 polymer ?
#
loop_
_entity_poly.entity_id
_entity_poly.type
_entity_poly.pdbx_seq_one_letter_code
_entity_poly.pdbx_strand_id
1 'polypeptide(L)'
;MNKLPIFEWFYPQGDVMVTVNTNITGVDIPSDLRQQEIVDFVLGDKPTPKLTADGVGISAPMRFSGSLYSCYFPWDCVMQMSGQEAVMQFRNPVPVKGDFGAQPKQAANKKRRGNLRVVK
;
A
#
# COMPACT_ATOMS: atom_id res chain seq x y z
N MET A 1 -1.26 2.87 -11.36
CA MET A 1 0.21 2.86 -11.61
C MET A 1 0.66 1.42 -11.74
N ASN A 2 1.35 1.03 -12.81
CA ASN A 2 1.89 -0.34 -12.93
C ASN A 2 3.05 -0.53 -11.93
N LYS A 3 2.92 -1.51 -11.03
CA LYS A 3 3.93 -1.83 -10.00
C LYS A 3 4.68 -3.15 -10.26
N LEU A 4 4.44 -3.78 -11.41
CA LEU A 4 5.06 -5.05 -11.79
C LEU A 4 6.60 -5.04 -11.68
N PRO A 5 7.35 -4.03 -12.18
CA PRO A 5 8.82 -4.06 -12.09
C PRO A 5 9.35 -4.08 -10.66
N ILE A 6 8.58 -3.51 -9.72
CA ILE A 6 8.94 -3.46 -8.31
C ILE A 6 8.63 -4.81 -7.65
N PHE A 7 7.48 -5.40 -7.98
CA PHE A 7 7.13 -6.74 -7.54
C PHE A 7 8.15 -7.77 -8.04
N GLU A 8 8.54 -7.73 -9.31
CA GLU A 8 9.55 -8.60 -9.93
C GLU A 8 10.95 -8.41 -9.32
N TRP A 9 11.25 -7.23 -8.77
CA TRP A 9 12.49 -7.00 -8.03
C TRP A 9 12.46 -7.66 -6.65
N PHE A 10 11.34 -7.57 -5.93
CA PHE A 10 11.17 -8.18 -4.60
C PHE A 10 11.03 -9.71 -4.64
N TYR A 11 10.25 -10.24 -5.59
CA TYR A 11 9.81 -11.64 -5.60
C TYR A 11 10.94 -12.68 -5.55
N PRO A 12 12.06 -12.53 -6.29
CA PRO A 12 13.17 -13.49 -6.23
C PRO A 12 13.93 -13.49 -4.90
N GLN A 13 13.76 -12.46 -4.06
CA GLN A 13 14.44 -12.32 -2.77
C GLN A 13 13.76 -13.14 -1.66
N GLY A 14 12.54 -13.62 -1.91
CA GLY A 14 11.74 -14.39 -0.95
C GLY A 14 10.33 -13.85 -0.83
N ASP A 15 9.75 -14.03 0.36
CA ASP A 15 8.38 -13.59 0.61
C ASP A 15 8.27 -12.06 0.55
N VAL A 16 7.27 -11.58 -0.21
CA VAL A 16 6.92 -10.18 -0.37
C VAL A 16 5.66 -9.91 0.45
N MET A 17 5.76 -9.03 1.44
CA MET A 17 4.58 -8.52 2.13
C MET A 17 3.99 -7.37 1.31
N VAL A 18 2.72 -7.50 0.93
CA VAL A 18 1.96 -6.47 0.22
C VAL A 18 0.87 -5.92 1.14
N THR A 19 0.90 -4.62 1.36
CA THR A 19 -0.17 -3.90 2.08
C THR A 19 -1.17 -3.38 1.06
N VAL A 20 -2.43 -3.80 1.16
CA VAL A 20 -3.47 -3.47 0.18
C VAL A 20 -4.61 -2.68 0.82
N ASN A 21 -5.19 -1.76 0.05
CA ASN A 21 -6.49 -1.15 0.37
C ASN A 21 -7.61 -1.99 -0.25
N THR A 22 -8.46 -2.59 0.58
CA THR A 22 -9.51 -3.52 0.16
C THR A 22 -10.72 -2.85 -0.48
N ASN A 23 -10.86 -1.53 -0.33
CA ASN A 23 -11.98 -0.74 -0.88
C ASN A 23 -11.77 -0.38 -2.36
N ILE A 24 -10.60 -0.66 -2.93
CA ILE A 24 -10.30 -0.38 -4.33
C ILE A 24 -11.08 -1.33 -5.25
N THR A 25 -11.65 -0.77 -6.32
CA THR A 25 -12.40 -1.55 -7.31
C THR A 25 -11.53 -2.62 -7.95
N GLY A 26 -12.09 -3.82 -8.08
CA GLY A 26 -11.39 -4.96 -8.66
C GLY A 26 -10.59 -5.79 -7.67
N VAL A 27 -10.43 -5.35 -6.41
CA VAL A 27 -9.87 -6.23 -5.37
C VAL A 27 -10.81 -7.42 -5.15
N ASP A 28 -10.26 -8.63 -5.23
CA ASP A 28 -10.98 -9.87 -4.93
C ASP A 28 -10.28 -10.66 -3.83
N ILE A 29 -10.94 -10.74 -2.68
CA ILE A 29 -10.49 -11.37 -1.44
C ILE A 29 -11.71 -11.91 -0.69
N PRO A 30 -11.53 -12.85 0.26
CA PRO A 30 -12.61 -13.30 1.14
C PRO A 30 -13.40 -12.15 1.76
N SER A 31 -14.73 -12.28 1.82
CA SER A 31 -15.64 -11.24 2.31
C SER A 31 -15.29 -10.73 3.71
N ASP A 32 -14.80 -11.62 4.57
CA ASP A 32 -14.48 -11.29 5.96
C ASP A 32 -13.30 -10.32 6.05
N LEU A 33 -12.36 -10.39 5.10
CA LEU A 33 -11.22 -9.47 5.03
C LEU A 33 -11.61 -8.10 4.47
N ARG A 34 -12.72 -7.99 3.73
CA ARG A 34 -13.22 -6.70 3.22
C ARG A 34 -13.75 -5.78 4.34
N GLN A 35 -13.93 -6.29 5.55
CA GLN A 35 -14.31 -5.47 6.71
C GLN A 35 -13.16 -4.57 7.18
N GLN A 36 -11.92 -4.90 6.80
CA GLN A 36 -10.73 -4.12 7.10
C GLN A 36 -10.34 -3.32 5.86
N GLU A 37 -10.21 -2.00 5.99
CA GLU A 37 -9.80 -1.15 4.87
C GLU A 37 -8.39 -1.50 4.39
N ILE A 38 -7.46 -1.75 5.32
CA ILE A 38 -6.07 -2.07 5.02
C ILE A 38 -5.74 -3.46 5.54
N VAL A 39 -5.16 -4.30 4.68
CA VAL A 39 -4.77 -5.67 5.02
C VAL A 39 -3.40 -5.98 4.44
N ASP A 40 -2.58 -6.69 5.21
CA ASP A 40 -1.28 -7.20 4.76
C ASP A 40 -1.40 -8.65 4.29
N PHE A 41 -0.83 -8.95 3.13
CA PHE A 41 -0.74 -10.30 2.58
C PHE A 41 0.73 -10.66 2.35
N VAL A 42 1.09 -11.90 2.66
CA VAL A 42 2.42 -12.44 2.36
C VAL A 42 2.33 -13.27 1.08
N LEU A 43 3.07 -12.85 0.06
CA LEU A 43 3.11 -13.46 -1.26
C LEU A 43 4.50 -14.06 -1.51
N GLY A 44 4.57 -15.19 -2.18
CA GLY A 44 5.82 -15.91 -2.40
C GLY A 44 5.58 -17.33 -2.91
N ASP A 45 6.64 -18.00 -3.35
CA ASP A 45 6.54 -19.35 -3.91
C ASP A 45 5.94 -20.37 -2.93
N LYS A 46 6.22 -20.23 -1.62
CA LYS A 46 5.68 -21.08 -0.56
C LYS A 46 4.27 -20.69 -0.10
N PRO A 47 4.01 -19.43 0.31
CA PRO A 47 2.68 -19.05 0.82
C PRO A 47 1.61 -18.98 -0.28
N THR A 48 2.00 -18.66 -1.52
CA THR A 48 1.09 -18.48 -2.66
C THR A 48 1.62 -19.20 -3.91
N PRO A 49 1.70 -20.53 -3.91
CA PRO A 49 2.26 -21.28 -5.02
C PRO A 49 1.43 -21.06 -6.28
N LYS A 50 2.09 -20.83 -7.42
CA LYS A 50 1.46 -20.50 -8.72
C LYS A 50 0.82 -19.11 -8.80
N LEU A 51 1.24 -18.18 -7.94
CA LEU A 51 0.93 -16.78 -8.15
C LEU A 51 1.41 -16.32 -9.54
N THR A 52 0.63 -15.45 -10.17
CA THR A 52 1.01 -14.74 -11.39
C THR A 52 0.88 -13.24 -11.16
N ALA A 53 1.75 -12.46 -11.81
CA ALA A 53 1.68 -11.01 -11.83
C ALA A 53 1.87 -10.52 -13.27
N ASP A 54 1.13 -9.49 -13.64
CA ASP A 54 1.17 -8.90 -14.99
C ASP A 54 1.05 -7.36 -14.92
N GLY A 55 0.84 -6.70 -16.07
CA GLY A 55 0.74 -5.25 -16.13
C GLY A 55 -0.48 -4.65 -15.40
N VAL A 56 -1.44 -5.47 -14.96
CA VAL A 56 -2.71 -5.04 -14.36
C VAL A 56 -2.75 -5.34 -12.86
N GLY A 57 -2.21 -6.48 -12.43
CA GLY A 57 -2.18 -6.81 -11.01
C GLY A 57 -1.53 -8.15 -10.69
N ILE A 58 -1.90 -8.68 -9.52
CA ILE A 58 -1.42 -9.95 -8.99
C ILE A 58 -2.62 -10.90 -8.83
N SER A 59 -2.52 -12.11 -9.35
CA SER A 59 -3.42 -13.22 -9.05
C SER A 59 -2.70 -14.21 -8.12
N ALA A 60 -3.24 -14.41 -6.92
CA ALA A 60 -2.60 -15.19 -5.87
C ALA A 60 -3.57 -16.23 -5.29
N PRO A 61 -3.36 -17.54 -5.54
CA PRO A 61 -4.08 -18.58 -4.82
C PRO A 61 -3.56 -18.63 -3.37
N MET A 62 -4.45 -18.37 -2.41
CA MET A 62 -4.14 -18.28 -0.99
C MET A 62 -5.05 -19.21 -0.17
N ARG A 63 -4.57 -19.65 0.99
CA ARG A 63 -5.37 -20.46 1.93
C ARG A 63 -5.81 -19.63 3.13
N PHE A 64 -7.10 -19.65 3.41
CA PHE A 64 -7.71 -19.03 4.59
C PHE A 64 -8.44 -20.11 5.37
N SER A 65 -7.99 -20.37 6.60
CA SER A 65 -8.57 -21.41 7.47
C SER A 65 -8.74 -22.77 6.77
N GLY A 66 -7.74 -23.16 5.97
CA GLY A 66 -7.73 -24.42 5.20
C GLY A 66 -8.41 -24.36 3.83
N SER A 67 -9.26 -23.37 3.57
CA SER A 67 -9.96 -23.20 2.28
C SER A 67 -9.10 -22.43 1.28
N LEU A 68 -9.05 -22.90 0.04
CA LEU A 68 -8.34 -22.22 -1.05
C LEU A 68 -9.22 -21.12 -1.65
N TYR A 69 -8.66 -19.93 -1.84
CA TYR A 69 -9.31 -18.80 -2.49
C TYR A 69 -8.33 -18.16 -3.49
N SER A 70 -8.79 -17.83 -4.69
CA SER A 70 -7.95 -17.15 -5.68
C SER A 70 -8.11 -15.64 -5.50
N CYS A 71 -7.20 -15.02 -4.75
CA CYS A 71 -7.21 -13.59 -4.56
C CYS A 71 -6.73 -12.86 -5.83
N TYR A 72 -7.26 -11.66 -6.05
CA TYR A 72 -6.78 -10.74 -7.06
C TYR A 72 -6.54 -9.35 -6.49
N PHE A 73 -5.36 -8.80 -6.79
CA PHE A 73 -4.90 -7.51 -6.31
C PHE A 73 -4.52 -6.63 -7.50
N PRO A 74 -5.42 -5.73 -7.97
CA PRO A 74 -5.06 -4.75 -8.98
C PRO A 74 -3.96 -3.84 -8.45
N TRP A 75 -3.04 -3.36 -9.29
CA TRP A 75 -1.91 -2.57 -8.80
C TRP A 75 -2.32 -1.33 -8.01
N ASP A 76 -3.47 -0.74 -8.32
CA ASP A 76 -4.00 0.45 -7.64
C ASP A 76 -4.42 0.19 -6.18
N CYS A 77 -4.63 -1.07 -5.77
CA CYS A 77 -4.88 -1.40 -4.37
C CYS A 77 -3.61 -1.52 -3.52
N VAL A 78 -2.46 -1.83 -4.14
CA VAL A 78 -1.21 -2.05 -3.41
C VAL A 78 -0.63 -0.72 -2.97
N MET A 79 -0.58 -0.50 -1.66
CA MET A 79 -0.08 0.72 -1.03
C MET A 79 1.38 0.60 -0.58
N GLN A 80 1.84 -0.61 -0.29
CA GLN A 80 3.22 -0.86 0.12
C GLN A 80 3.65 -2.27 -0.35
N MET A 81 4.93 -2.40 -0.70
CA MET A 81 5.61 -3.68 -0.82
C MET A 81 6.83 -3.66 0.11
N SER A 82 7.06 -4.75 0.82
CA SER A 82 8.28 -4.93 1.60
C SER A 82 8.81 -6.35 1.47
N GLY A 83 10.14 -6.45 1.40
CA GLY A 83 10.88 -7.70 1.48
C GLY A 83 12.03 -7.56 2.48
N GLN A 84 13.04 -8.43 2.37
CA GLN A 84 14.17 -8.44 3.31
C GLN A 84 15.01 -7.16 3.23
N GLU A 85 15.25 -6.66 2.02
CA GLU A 85 16.22 -5.58 1.77
C GLU A 85 15.61 -4.17 1.80
N ALA A 86 14.29 -4.05 1.58
CA ALA A 86 13.67 -2.75 1.38
C ALA A 86 12.17 -2.73 1.70
N VAL A 87 11.68 -1.51 1.95
CA VAL A 87 10.27 -1.16 2.03
C VAL A 87 9.99 -0.05 1.03
N MET A 88 9.01 -0.24 0.16
CA MET A 88 8.56 0.75 -0.83
C MET A 88 7.09 1.10 -0.60
N GLN A 89 6.82 2.38 -0.33
CA GLN A 89 5.47 2.91 -0.16
C GLN A 89 5.01 3.66 -1.41
N PHE A 90 3.78 3.41 -1.83
CA PHE A 90 3.18 3.99 -3.02
C PHE A 90 2.16 5.05 -2.65
N ARG A 91 2.33 6.25 -3.19
CA ARG A 91 1.31 7.30 -3.12
C ARG A 91 0.26 7.01 -4.19
N ASN A 92 -0.68 6.11 -3.89
CA ASN A 92 -1.82 5.90 -4.77
C ASN A 92 -2.73 7.14 -4.66
N PRO A 93 -3.16 7.74 -5.77
CA PRO A 93 -4.15 8.80 -5.73
C PRO A 93 -5.45 8.20 -5.22
N VAL A 94 -5.75 8.41 -3.94
CA VAL A 94 -7.03 8.00 -3.34
C VAL A 94 -8.14 8.79 -4.06
N PRO A 95 -9.22 8.15 -4.54
CA PRO A 95 -10.43 8.87 -4.84
C PRO A 95 -10.96 9.40 -3.51
N VAL A 96 -10.75 10.69 -3.23
CA VAL A 96 -11.27 11.35 -2.03
C VAL A 96 -12.80 11.37 -2.14
N LYS A 97 -13.47 10.34 -1.63
CA LYS A 97 -14.89 10.41 -1.28
C LYS A 97 -14.99 10.92 0.15
N GLY A 98 -15.12 12.24 0.27
CA GLY A 98 -15.38 12.91 1.54
C GLY A 98 -14.79 14.31 1.53
N ASP A 99 -15.65 15.32 1.61
CA ASP A 99 -15.29 16.71 1.86
C ASP A 99 -14.35 16.80 3.06
N PHE A 100 -13.05 16.98 2.80
CA PHE A 100 -12.15 17.47 3.83
C PHE A 100 -12.40 18.96 3.99
N GLY A 101 -13.36 19.25 4.88
CA GLY A 101 -13.52 20.56 5.48
C GLY A 101 -12.19 21.08 6.03
N ALA A 102 -11.99 22.38 5.79
CA ALA A 102 -11.09 23.28 6.48
C ALA A 102 -9.70 22.74 6.86
N GLN A 103 -8.69 23.17 6.08
CA GLN A 103 -7.35 23.38 6.62
C GLN A 103 -7.45 24.11 7.98
N PRO A 104 -6.83 23.62 9.07
CA PRO A 104 -6.65 24.45 10.24
C PRO A 104 -5.77 25.62 9.82
N LYS A 105 -6.37 26.82 9.81
CA LYS A 105 -5.67 28.09 9.61
C LYS A 105 -4.52 28.13 10.62
N GLN A 106 -3.29 28.13 10.12
CA GLN A 106 -2.12 28.44 10.93
C GLN A 106 -2.38 29.76 11.64
N ALA A 107 -2.35 29.73 12.97
CA ALA A 107 -2.46 30.94 13.78
C ALA A 107 -1.30 31.87 13.40
N ALA A 108 -1.63 33.01 12.81
CA ALA A 108 -0.67 34.06 12.50
C ALA A 108 -0.02 34.54 13.79
N ASN A 109 1.23 34.15 14.02
CA ASN A 109 1.99 34.60 15.18
C ASN A 109 2.46 36.04 14.95
N LYS A 110 1.79 36.99 15.59
CA LYS A 110 2.06 38.43 15.51
C LYS A 110 3.25 38.80 16.42
N LYS A 111 4.32 39.29 15.80
CA LYS A 111 5.39 40.19 16.30
C LYS A 111 6.32 39.69 17.42
N ARG A 112 7.63 39.75 17.15
CA ARG A 112 8.51 40.83 17.66
C ARG A 112 9.87 40.84 16.94
N ARG A 113 10.21 41.99 16.34
CA ARG A 113 11.55 42.33 15.86
C ARG A 113 12.48 42.46 17.08
N GLY A 114 13.52 41.63 17.15
CA GLY A 114 14.65 41.78 18.05
C GLY A 114 15.93 41.78 17.22
N ASN A 115 16.65 42.89 17.22
CA ASN A 115 17.87 43.09 16.44
C ASN A 115 18.98 42.13 16.91
N LEU A 116 19.52 41.30 16.00
CA LEU A 116 20.82 40.66 16.23
C LEU A 116 21.92 41.74 16.17
N ARG A 117 22.71 41.85 17.24
CA ARG A 117 24.01 42.54 17.19
C ARG A 117 25.11 41.49 17.12
N VAL A 118 25.98 41.60 16.12
CA VAL A 118 27.25 40.86 16.03
C VAL A 118 28.24 41.56 16.95
N VAL A 119 28.87 40.80 17.86
CA VAL A 119 29.99 41.28 18.68
C VAL A 119 31.28 40.81 17.99
N LYS A 120 32.23 41.73 17.82
CA LYS A 120 33.58 41.46 17.30
C LYS A 120 34.57 41.44 18.45
#